data_AF-A0A674JHT2-F1
#
_entry.id   AF-A0A674JHT2-F1
#
_cell.length_a   1.000
_cell.length_b   1.000
_cell.length_c   1.000
_cell.angle_alpha   90.00
_cell.angle_beta   90.00
_cell.angle_gamma   90.00
#
_symmetry.space_group_name_H-M   'P 1'
#
loop_
_entity.id
_entity.type
_entity.pdbx_description
1 polymer ?
#
loop_
_entity_poly.entity_id
_entity_poly.type
_entity_poly.pdbx_seq_one_letter_code
_entity_poly.pdbx_strand_id
1 'polypeptide(L)'
;MADLVAITKADGDLVVPARRIQAEYVSAMKLLRKRSKVWRPKVMRMSAKTGEGISDMWDKMTEFHDLMLTSGELITKRRKQQKVWMWNLIQENMLDHFRSHLAVRDKIPLLEEKVLSGVLAPGLAADLLLKAFKDRP
;
A
#
# COMPACT_ATOMS: atom_id res chain seq x y z
N MET A 1 1.15 -5.07 6.08
CA MET A 1 1.26 -5.51 7.48
C MET A 1 1.08 -4.31 8.41
N ALA A 2 0.33 -4.46 9.49
CA ALA A 2 -0.07 -3.38 10.39
C ALA A 2 0.99 -3.11 11.47
N ASP A 3 1.06 -1.87 11.96
CA ASP A 3 1.91 -1.48 13.10
C ASP A 3 1.14 -1.63 14.44
N LEU A 4 -0.19 -1.57 14.41
CA LEU A 4 -1.11 -1.86 15.51
C LEU A 4 -2.38 -2.50 14.94
N VAL A 5 -2.93 -3.50 15.63
CA VAL A 5 -4.20 -4.15 15.29
C VAL A 5 -5.17 -3.94 16.45
N ALA A 6 -6.35 -3.39 16.16
CA ALA A 6 -7.40 -3.20 17.15
C ALA A 6 -8.57 -4.15 16.85
N ILE A 7 -8.90 -5.00 17.82
CA ILE A 7 -10.11 -5.83 17.80
C ILE A 7 -11.25 -4.99 18.39
N THR A 8 -12.17 -4.58 17.53
CA THR A 8 -13.25 -3.65 17.88
C THR A 8 -14.45 -4.38 18.50
N LYS A 9 -15.38 -3.61 19.07
CA LYS A 9 -16.63 -4.09 19.69
C LYS A 9 -16.39 -5.08 20.83
N ALA A 10 -15.31 -4.89 21.59
CA ALA A 10 -14.99 -5.73 22.74
C ALA A 10 -15.84 -5.33 23.97
N ASP A 11 -17.16 -5.41 23.85
CA ASP A 11 -18.13 -5.05 24.88
C ASP A 11 -19.26 -6.08 25.00
N GLY A 12 -19.89 -6.16 26.18
CA GLY A 12 -20.94 -7.13 26.48
C GLY A 12 -20.53 -8.58 26.21
N ASP A 13 -21.39 -9.32 25.51
CA ASP A 13 -21.18 -10.73 25.17
C ASP A 13 -19.98 -10.95 24.22
N LEU A 14 -19.49 -9.90 23.57
CA LEU A 14 -18.38 -9.97 22.62
C LEU A 14 -17.01 -9.84 23.29
N VAL A 15 -16.92 -9.57 24.60
CA VAL A 15 -15.64 -9.48 25.32
C VAL A 15 -14.85 -10.78 25.23
N VAL A 16 -15.50 -11.93 25.45
CA VAL A 16 -14.86 -13.25 25.43
C VAL A 16 -14.39 -13.63 24.01
N PRO A 17 -15.23 -13.55 22.95
CA PRO A 17 -14.78 -13.71 21.57
C PRO A 17 -13.63 -12.77 21.19
N ALA A 18 -13.72 -11.48 21.55
CA ALA A 18 -12.67 -10.50 21.24
C ALA A 18 -11.34 -10.86 21.88
N ARG A 19 -11.35 -11.38 23.12
CA ARG A 19 -10.14 -11.86 23.81
C ARG A 19 -9.52 -13.07 23.12
N ARG A 20 -10.36 -14.01 22.65
CA ARG A 20 -9.88 -15.17 21.87
C ARG A 20 -9.19 -14.73 20.58
N ILE A 21 -9.84 -13.87 19.81
CA ILE A 21 -9.30 -13.32 18.56
C ILE A 21 -8.01 -12.52 18.82
N GLN A 22 -7.95 -11.73 19.89
CA GLN A 22 -6.72 -11.04 20.28
C GLN A 22 -5.56 -12.03 20.46
N ALA A 23 -5.78 -13.14 21.18
CA ALA A 23 -4.75 -14.15 21.40
C ALA A 23 -4.30 -14.82 20.09
N GLU A 24 -5.24 -15.13 19.19
CA GLU A 24 -4.95 -15.68 17.87
C GLU A 24 -4.07 -14.73 17.04
N TYR A 25 -4.42 -13.44 16.97
CA TYR A 25 -3.60 -12.44 16.27
C TYR A 25 -2.23 -12.21 16.92
N VAL A 26 -2.15 -12.20 18.26
CA VAL A 26 -0.85 -12.11 18.95
C VAL A 26 0.03 -13.30 18.58
N SER A 27 -0.54 -14.51 18.51
CA SER A 27 0.19 -15.71 18.11
C SER A 27 0.68 -15.60 16.66
N ALA A 28 -0.20 -15.22 15.73
CA ALA A 28 0.14 -15.05 14.33
C ALA A 28 1.24 -13.99 14.11
N MET A 29 1.20 -12.88 14.84
CA MET A 29 2.20 -11.82 14.73
C MET A 29 3.61 -12.27 15.19
N LYS A 30 3.71 -13.26 16.08
CA LYS A 30 5.02 -13.83 16.48
C LYS A 30 5.70 -14.62 15.36
N LEU A 31 4.92 -15.15 14.41
CA LEU A 31 5.44 -15.93 13.27
C LEU A 31 5.98 -15.02 12.15
N LEU A 32 5.60 -13.75 12.14
CA LEU A 32 5.98 -12.80 11.10
C LEU A 32 7.35 -12.17 11.38
N ARG A 33 8.14 -11.97 10.32
CA ARG A 33 9.42 -11.26 10.41
C ARG A 33 9.19 -9.82 10.87
N LYS A 34 9.97 -9.38 11.86
CA LYS A 34 9.94 -8.00 12.35
C LYS A 34 10.37 -7.04 11.24
N ARG A 35 9.56 -6.00 11.00
CA ARG A 35 9.85 -4.93 10.02
C ARG A 35 10.67 -3.79 10.59
N SER A 36 10.51 -3.53 11.87
CA SER A 36 11.25 -2.52 12.63
C SER A 36 12.13 -3.21 13.66
N LYS A 37 13.29 -2.62 13.96
CA LYS A 37 14.13 -3.10 15.06
C LYS A 37 13.59 -2.63 16.41
N VAL A 38 12.92 -1.48 16.42
CA VAL A 38 12.45 -0.81 17.64
C VAL A 38 10.98 -1.04 17.95
N TRP A 39 10.17 -1.46 16.97
CA TRP A 39 8.75 -1.70 17.17
C TRP A 39 8.32 -3.15 16.91
N ARG A 40 7.49 -3.67 17.81
CA ARG A 40 6.75 -4.93 17.61
C ARG A 40 5.25 -4.62 17.50
N PRO A 41 4.57 -5.10 16.44
CA PRO A 41 3.14 -4.89 16.30
C PRO A 41 2.37 -5.30 17.55
N LYS A 42 1.43 -4.44 17.96
CA LYS A 42 0.57 -4.66 19.12
C LYS A 42 -0.82 -5.06 18.66
N VAL A 43 -1.46 -5.95 19.42
CA VAL A 43 -2.86 -6.33 19.21
C VAL A 43 -3.63 -5.94 20.46
N MET A 44 -4.58 -5.05 20.31
CA MET A 44 -5.36 -4.47 21.39
C MET A 44 -6.85 -4.74 21.16
N ARG A 45 -7.64 -4.62 22.22
CA ARG A 45 -9.10 -4.65 22.15
C ARG A 45 -9.62 -3.26 22.46
N MET A 46 -10.71 -2.87 21.81
CA MET A 46 -11.38 -1.60 22.09
C MET A 46 -12.88 -1.70 21.86
N SER A 47 -13.62 -0.83 22.53
CA SER A 47 -15.03 -0.57 22.23
C SER A 47 -15.23 0.92 22.04
N ALA A 48 -15.60 1.31 20.82
CA ALA A 48 -16.02 2.68 20.54
C ALA A 48 -17.33 3.05 21.25
N LYS A 49 -18.13 2.05 21.65
CA LYS A 49 -19.41 2.24 22.33
C LYS A 49 -19.23 2.57 23.81
N THR A 50 -18.32 1.85 24.50
CA THR A 50 -18.07 2.07 25.94
C THR A 50 -16.88 3.00 26.21
N GLY A 51 -16.05 3.27 25.20
CA GLY A 51 -14.80 4.02 25.34
C GLY A 51 -13.61 3.17 25.77
N GLU A 52 -13.82 1.89 26.11
CA GLU A 52 -12.76 1.00 26.59
C GLU A 52 -11.63 0.84 25.56
N GLY A 53 -10.38 0.97 26.01
CA GLY A 53 -9.18 0.74 25.21
C GLY A 53 -8.83 1.85 24.22
N ILE A 54 -9.63 2.91 24.09
CA ILE A 54 -9.33 4.04 23.18
C ILE A 54 -8.12 4.84 23.67
N SER A 55 -8.08 5.21 24.95
CA SER A 55 -6.95 5.95 25.53
C SER A 55 -5.66 5.13 25.45
N ASP A 56 -5.73 3.86 25.83
CA ASP A 56 -4.57 2.95 25.77
C ASP A 56 -4.04 2.80 24.33
N MET A 57 -4.93 2.74 23.35
CA MET A 57 -4.55 2.68 21.94
C MET A 57 -3.84 3.96 21.50
N TRP A 58 -4.32 5.13 21.93
CA TRP A 58 -3.66 6.40 21.65
C TRP A 58 -2.26 6.47 22.29
N ASP A 59 -2.12 6.00 23.52
CA ASP A 59 -0.81 5.93 24.19
C ASP A 59 0.17 5.04 23.41
N LYS A 60 -0.31 3.91 22.88
CA LYS A 60 0.52 3.04 22.02
C LYS A 60 0.85 3.65 20.66
N MET A 61 -0.04 4.47 20.10
CA MET A 61 0.26 5.23 18.88
C MET A 61 1.35 6.28 19.13
N THR A 62 1.29 6.96 20.28
CA THR A 62 2.30 7.94 20.70
C THR A 62 3.65 7.25 20.97
N GLU A 63 3.66 6.14 21.70
CA GLU A 63 4.86 5.32 21.92
C GLU A 63 5.49 4.88 20.59
N PHE A 64 4.68 4.43 19.63
CA PHE A 64 5.16 4.06 18.30
C PHE A 64 5.80 5.26 17.59
N HIS A 65 5.13 6.40 17.59
CA HIS A 65 5.63 7.62 16.94
C HIS A 65 7.01 8.00 17.49
N ASP A 66 7.16 8.04 18.80
CA ASP A 66 8.38 8.48 19.46
C ASP A 66 9.53 7.50 19.22
N LEU A 67 9.30 6.20 19.38
CA LEU A 67 10.31 5.17 19.08
C LEU A 67 10.77 5.22 17.61
N MET A 68 9.84 5.40 16.68
CA MET A 68 10.16 5.46 15.25
C MET A 68 10.88 6.77 14.89
N LEU A 69 10.58 7.87 15.59
CA LEU A 69 11.27 9.14 15.42
C LEU A 69 12.69 9.09 15.98
N THR A 70 12.86 8.66 17.23
CA THR A 70 14.17 8.56 17.90
C THR A 70 15.10 7.57 17.20
N SER A 71 14.58 6.49 16.64
CA SER A 71 15.37 5.54 15.84
C SER A 71 15.71 6.03 14.42
N GLY A 72 15.09 7.13 13.96
CA GLY A 72 15.21 7.62 12.58
C GLY A 72 14.50 6.76 11.53
N GLU A 73 13.87 5.64 11.92
CA GLU A 73 13.12 4.77 11.00
C GLU A 73 11.93 5.50 10.36
N LEU A 74 11.28 6.42 11.09
CA LEU A 74 10.15 7.22 10.60
C LEU A 74 10.52 8.10 9.41
N ILE A 75 11.65 8.82 9.52
CA ILE A 75 12.13 9.73 8.47
C ILE A 75 12.52 8.91 7.24
N THR A 76 13.22 7.80 7.44
CA THR A 76 13.59 6.86 6.37
C THR A 76 12.36 6.31 5.64
N LYS A 77 11.34 5.88 6.40
CA LYS A 77 10.06 5.38 5.85
C LYS A 77 9.36 6.45 5.02
N ARG A 78 9.28 7.69 5.52
CA ARG A 78 8.69 8.84 4.79
C ARG A 78 9.43 9.14 3.49
N ARG A 79 10.76 9.21 3.51
CA ARG A 79 11.57 9.44 2.30
C ARG A 79 11.34 8.37 1.23
N LYS A 80 11.29 7.10 1.64
CA LYS A 80 10.98 5.98 0.73
C LYS A 80 9.57 6.11 0.14
N GLN A 81 8.58 6.45 0.96
CA GLN A 81 7.21 6.66 0.51
C GLN A 81 7.10 7.83 -0.47
N GLN A 82 7.75 8.96 -0.19
CA GLN A 82 7.80 10.12 -1.09
C GLN A 82 8.41 9.76 -2.45
N LYS A 83 9.51 9.01 -2.47
CA LYS A 83 10.12 8.53 -3.71
C LYS A 83 9.14 7.67 -4.51
N VAL A 84 8.49 6.70 -3.87
CA VAL A 84 7.51 5.82 -4.54
C VAL A 84 6.34 6.64 -5.08
N TRP A 85 5.80 7.55 -4.27
CA TRP A 85 4.67 8.38 -4.67
C TRP A 85 5.00 9.29 -5.86
N MET A 86 6.16 9.94 -5.83
CA MET A 86 6.64 10.77 -6.93
C MET A 86 6.72 9.97 -8.24
N TRP A 87 7.31 8.77 -8.22
CA TRP A 87 7.43 7.95 -9.42
C TRP A 87 6.09 7.41 -9.92
N ASN A 88 5.16 7.06 -9.02
CA ASN A 88 3.82 6.65 -9.42
C ASN A 88 3.10 7.80 -10.14
N LEU A 89 3.16 9.02 -9.60
CA LEU A 89 2.55 10.20 -10.22
C LEU A 89 3.16 10.48 -11.61
N ILE A 90 4.49 10.38 -11.74
CA ILE A 90 5.16 10.53 -13.03
C ILE A 90 4.68 9.46 -14.01
N GLN A 91 4.62 8.19 -13.59
CA GLN A 91 4.22 7.08 -14.44
C GLN A 91 2.77 7.21 -14.89
N GLU A 92 1.84 7.52 -13.98
CA GLU A 92 0.42 7.74 -14.27
C GLU A 92 0.25 8.87 -15.29
N ASN A 93 0.84 10.04 -15.02
CA ASN A 93 0.77 11.18 -15.94
C ASN A 93 1.43 10.88 -17.29
N MET A 94 2.57 10.18 -17.32
CA MET A 94 3.23 9.80 -18.56
C MET A 94 2.37 8.84 -19.39
N LEU A 95 1.71 7.87 -18.74
CA LEU A 95 0.80 6.95 -19.43
C LEU A 95 -0.44 7.67 -19.95
N ASP A 96 -0.98 8.63 -19.20
CA ASP A 96 -2.13 9.42 -19.63
C ASP A 96 -1.79 10.32 -20.82
N HIS A 97 -0.65 11.02 -20.77
CA HIS A 97 -0.15 11.79 -21.92
C HIS A 97 0.13 10.91 -23.14
N PHE A 98 0.71 9.73 -22.92
CA PHE A 98 1.00 8.77 -23.99
C PHE A 98 -0.29 8.27 -24.66
N ARG A 99 -1.29 7.85 -23.88
CA ARG A 99 -2.57 7.33 -24.39
C ARG A 99 -3.44 8.40 -25.05
N SER A 100 -3.35 9.65 -24.59
CA SER A 100 -4.09 10.78 -25.17
C SER A 100 -3.46 11.37 -26.42
N HIS A 101 -2.20 11.04 -26.73
CA HIS A 101 -1.53 11.48 -27.95
C HIS A 101 -2.21 10.91 -29.20
N LEU A 102 -2.63 11.76 -30.13
CA LEU A 102 -3.42 11.38 -31.32
C LEU A 102 -2.80 10.22 -32.10
N ALA A 103 -1.51 10.32 -32.45
CA ALA A 103 -0.81 9.28 -33.21
C ALA A 103 -0.68 7.93 -32.49
N VAL A 104 -0.73 7.93 -31.15
CA VAL A 104 -0.71 6.71 -30.33
C VAL A 104 -2.13 6.15 -30.25
N ARG A 105 -3.10 6.99 -29.90
CA ARG A 105 -4.52 6.66 -29.79
C ARG A 105 -5.05 5.98 -31.06
N ASP A 106 -4.69 6.49 -32.23
CA ASP A 106 -5.14 5.95 -33.51
C ASP A 106 -4.53 4.58 -33.83
N LYS A 107 -3.33 4.29 -33.32
CA LYS A 107 -2.60 3.04 -33.58
C LYS A 107 -2.89 1.93 -32.58
N ILE A 108 -3.36 2.24 -31.37
CA ILE A 108 -3.62 1.27 -30.30
C ILE A 108 -4.53 0.12 -30.77
N PRO A 109 -5.73 0.36 -31.33
CA PRO A 109 -6.67 -0.72 -31.65
C PRO A 109 -6.09 -1.77 -32.61
N LEU A 110 -5.41 -1.30 -33.67
CA LEU A 110 -4.80 -2.19 -34.67
C LEU A 110 -3.62 -2.98 -34.08
N LEU A 111 -2.80 -2.36 -33.22
CA LEU A 111 -1.67 -3.04 -32.62
C LEU A 111 -2.09 -4.06 -31.56
N GLU A 112 -3.15 -3.77 -30.78
CA GLU A 112 -3.74 -4.74 -29.87
C GLU A 112 -4.28 -5.98 -30.60
N GLU A 113 -4.98 -5.79 -31.72
CA GLU A 113 -5.47 -6.91 -32.56
C GLU A 113 -4.32 -7.78 -33.08
N LYS A 114 -3.23 -7.15 -33.56
CA LYS A 114 -2.03 -7.87 -34.03
C LYS A 114 -1.31 -8.64 -32.93
N VAL A 115 -1.33 -8.12 -31.70
CA VAL A 115 -0.78 -8.83 -30.53
C VAL A 115 -1.65 -10.01 -30.14
N LEU A 116 -2.97 -9.82 -30.07
CA LEU A 116 -3.93 -10.87 -29.70
C LEU A 116 -3.98 -12.02 -30.72
N SER A 117 -3.79 -11.72 -32.01
CA SER A 117 -3.70 -12.71 -33.08
C SER A 117 -2.33 -13.40 -33.19
N GLY A 118 -1.35 -12.99 -32.37
CA GLY A 118 0.00 -13.57 -32.38
C GLY A 118 0.88 -13.12 -33.56
N VAL A 119 0.41 -12.18 -34.39
CA VAL A 119 1.15 -11.62 -35.54
C VAL A 119 2.30 -10.71 -35.08
N LEU A 120 2.16 -10.09 -33.90
CA LEU A 120 3.15 -9.17 -33.35
C LEU A 120 3.42 -9.43 -31.86
N ALA A 121 4.69 -9.42 -31.44
CA ALA A 121 5.03 -9.53 -30.03
C ALA A 121 4.69 -8.24 -29.26
N PRO A 122 4.27 -8.31 -27.97
CA PRO A 122 3.95 -7.13 -27.16
C PRO A 122 5.06 -6.08 -27.09
N GLY A 123 6.33 -6.51 -26.99
CA GLY A 123 7.47 -5.60 -26.95
C GLY A 123 7.62 -4.79 -28.24
N LEU A 124 7.46 -5.43 -29.40
CA LEU A 124 7.52 -4.74 -30.70
C LEU A 124 6.33 -3.79 -30.89
N ALA A 125 5.14 -4.16 -30.42
CA ALA A 125 3.98 -3.27 -30.43
C ALA A 125 4.23 -2.01 -29.56
N ALA A 126 4.84 -2.19 -28.38
CA ALA A 126 5.22 -1.08 -27.51
C ALA A 126 6.25 -0.16 -28.18
N ASP A 127 7.27 -0.70 -28.85
CA ASP A 127 8.27 0.09 -29.60
C ASP A 127 7.63 0.90 -30.73
N LEU A 128 6.66 0.32 -31.46
CA LEU A 128 5.93 1.02 -32.52
C LEU A 128 5.09 2.19 -31.96
N LEU A 129 4.42 1.99 -30.82
CA LEU A 129 3.67 3.06 -30.15
C LEU A 129 4.61 4.14 -29.60
N LEU A 130 5.74 3.76 -29.01
CA LEU A 130 6.77 4.70 -28.55
C LEU A 130 7.37 5.51 -29.71
N LYS A 131 7.58 4.89 -30.86
CA LYS A 131 8.02 5.58 -32.08
C LYS A 131 6.96 6.57 -32.57
N ALA A 132 5.70 6.15 -32.62
CA ALA A 132 4.58 7.03 -32.99
C ALA A 132 4.39 8.22 -32.03
N PHE A 133 4.78 8.08 -30.77
CA PHE A 133 4.77 9.16 -29.79
C PHE A 133 5.95 10.14 -29.97
N LYS A 134 7.13 9.63 -30.38
CA LYS A 134 8.35 10.45 -30.58
C LYS A 134 8.37 11.19 -31.91
N ASP A 135 7.83 10.57 -32.96
CA ASP A 135 7.75 11.14 -34.29
C ASP A 135 6.64 12.21 -34.30
N ARG A 136 6.97 13.42 -33.80
CA ARG A 136 6.15 14.63 -34.00
C ARG A 136 6.14 14.98 -35.50
N PRO A 137 5.01 15.43 -36.08
CA PRO A 137 5.09 16.41 -37.16
C PRO A 137 5.64 17.75 -36.65
#